data_AF-A0A2N0LAN1-F1
#
_entry.id   AF-A0A2N0LAN1-F1
#
_cell.length_a   1.000
_cell.length_b   1.000
_cell.length_c   1.000
_cell.angle_alpha   90.00
_cell.angle_beta   90.00
_cell.angle_gamma   90.00
#
_symmetry.space_group_name_H-M   'P 1'
#
loop_
_entity.id
_entity.type
_entity.pdbx_description
1 polymer ?
#
loop_
_entity_poly.entity_id
_entity_poly.type
_entity_poly.pdbx_seq_one_letter_code
_entity_poly.pdbx_strand_id
1 'polypeptide(L)'
;MQYAQKESHRKPWYDGDMSGTEELLAAIKQLQGHGSIAQGLLQTLDPLINYDTQHDADLVHTLTTFVQLGGSSVATAESLFLHRNSVTYRLQRIQDISGLDARDPELRRLLMAALLLADQRLLHEIGAVTRRTNYAGERKK
;
A
#
# COMPACT_ATOMS: atom_id res chain seq x y z
N MET A 1 -64.80 -13.38 -0.02
CA MET A 1 -63.61 -14.25 -0.11
C MET A 1 -63.56 -14.86 -1.51
N GLN A 2 -62.77 -14.30 -2.43
CA GLN A 2 -61.79 -15.01 -3.27
C GLN A 2 -61.05 -14.02 -4.20
N TYR A 3 -59.73 -14.17 -4.16
CA TYR A 3 -58.65 -13.45 -4.84
C TYR A 3 -58.68 -13.75 -6.36
N ALA A 4 -58.54 -12.79 -7.28
CA ALA A 4 -57.33 -12.12 -7.78
C ALA A 4 -56.92 -12.62 -9.18
N GLN A 5 -56.80 -11.71 -10.14
CA GLN A 5 -55.80 -11.71 -11.22
C GLN A 5 -55.96 -10.40 -12.01
N LYS A 6 -55.31 -9.34 -11.53
CA LYS A 6 -54.92 -8.21 -12.38
C LYS A 6 -53.47 -8.47 -12.75
N GLU A 7 -53.24 -8.94 -13.97
CA GLU A 7 -51.91 -9.04 -14.54
C GLU A 7 -51.29 -7.63 -14.56
N SER A 8 -50.31 -7.44 -13.68
CA SER A 8 -49.47 -6.26 -13.67
C SER A 8 -48.52 -6.39 -14.84
N HIS A 9 -48.88 -5.80 -15.98
CA HIS A 9 -47.92 -5.45 -17.02
C HIS A 9 -46.95 -4.41 -16.44
N ARG A 10 -45.94 -4.87 -15.70
CA ARG A 10 -44.73 -4.06 -15.46
C ARG A 10 -44.06 -3.89 -16.81
N LYS A 11 -44.15 -2.68 -17.36
CA LYS A 11 -43.22 -2.23 -18.39
C LYS A 11 -41.77 -2.49 -17.89
N PRO A 12 -40.87 -3.00 -18.74
CA PRO A 12 -39.44 -2.97 -18.43
C PRO A 12 -39.04 -1.53 -18.11
N TRP A 13 -38.25 -1.32 -17.07
CA TRP A 13 -37.78 0.00 -16.60
C TRP A 13 -36.76 0.66 -17.56
N TYR A 14 -36.80 0.34 -18.86
CA TYR A 14 -35.88 0.85 -19.88
C TYR A 14 -36.59 1.00 -21.23
N ASP A 15 -36.74 2.22 -21.71
CA ASP A 15 -37.37 2.57 -23.00
C ASP A 15 -36.43 2.44 -24.22
N GLY A 16 -35.34 1.67 -24.09
CA GLY A 16 -34.41 1.37 -25.20
C GLY A 16 -33.45 2.51 -25.58
N ASP A 17 -33.48 3.63 -24.87
CA ASP A 17 -32.47 4.69 -25.01
C ASP A 17 -31.23 4.38 -24.15
N MET A 18 -30.12 4.03 -24.82
CA MET A 18 -28.82 3.76 -24.18
C MET A 18 -28.12 5.03 -23.66
N SER A 19 -28.69 6.22 -23.84
CA SER A 19 -28.14 7.47 -23.30
C SER A 19 -27.97 7.41 -21.77
N GLY A 20 -28.97 6.86 -21.07
CA GLY A 20 -28.91 6.65 -19.61
C GLY A 20 -27.89 5.58 -19.18
N THR A 21 -27.59 4.60 -20.04
CA THR A 21 -26.54 3.61 -19.74
C THR A 21 -25.15 4.22 -19.88
N GLU A 22 -24.94 5.09 -20.88
CA GLU A 22 -23.68 5.80 -21.05
C GLU A 22 -23.45 6.82 -19.93
N GLU A 23 -24.50 7.52 -19.48
CA GLU A 23 -24.44 8.39 -18.31
C GLU A 23 -24.14 7.62 -17.02
N LEU A 24 -24.78 6.45 -16.84
CA LEU A 24 -24.52 5.58 -15.69
C LEU A 24 -23.11 4.98 -15.74
N LEU A 25 -22.62 4.57 -16.91
CA LEU A 25 -21.26 4.07 -17.11
C LEU A 25 -20.21 5.19 -16.92
N ALA A 26 -20.49 6.41 -17.37
CA ALA A 26 -19.66 7.58 -17.15
C ALA A 26 -19.61 7.95 -15.67
N ALA A 27 -20.74 7.90 -14.96
CA ALA A 27 -20.81 8.10 -13.51
C ALA A 27 -20.05 7.00 -12.76
N ILE A 28 -20.17 5.73 -13.17
CA ILE A 28 -19.38 4.62 -12.60
C ILE A 28 -17.88 4.83 -12.86
N LYS A 29 -17.47 5.26 -14.06
CA LYS A 29 -16.06 5.61 -14.37
C LYS A 29 -15.55 6.81 -13.58
N GLN A 30 -16.37 7.83 -13.36
CA GLN A 30 -16.03 8.97 -12.51
C GLN A 30 -15.90 8.58 -11.04
N LEU A 31 -16.74 7.66 -10.55
CA LEU A 31 -16.62 7.08 -9.21
C LEU A 31 -15.38 6.18 -9.10
N GLN A 32 -14.97 5.51 -10.18
CA GLN A 32 -13.67 4.83 -10.30
C GLN A 32 -12.48 5.79 -10.44
N GLY A 33 -12.74 7.09 -10.64
CA GLY A 33 -11.74 8.16 -10.82
C GLY A 33 -11.26 8.80 -9.51
N HIS A 34 -11.91 8.52 -8.38
CA HIS A 34 -11.27 8.74 -7.08
C HIS A 34 -10.27 7.60 -6.90
N GLY A 35 -8.99 7.87 -7.17
CA GLY A 35 -7.92 6.91 -6.91
C GLY A 35 -8.18 6.28 -5.54
N SER A 36 -8.33 4.96 -5.50
CA SER A 36 -8.65 4.28 -4.26
C SER A 36 -7.63 4.70 -3.19
N ILE A 37 -8.00 4.67 -1.90
CA ILE A 37 -7.03 4.94 -0.82
C ILE A 37 -5.76 4.10 -1.03
N ALA A 38 -5.90 2.88 -1.55
CA ALA A 38 -4.77 2.04 -1.93
C ALA A 38 -3.90 2.65 -3.03
N GLN A 39 -4.48 3.22 -4.10
CA GLN A 39 -3.73 3.89 -5.14
C GLN A 39 -3.06 5.18 -4.65
N GLY A 40 -3.75 5.97 -3.82
CA GLY A 40 -3.14 7.15 -3.19
C GLY A 40 -1.96 6.77 -2.29
N LEU A 41 -2.07 5.68 -1.53
CA LEU A 41 -0.97 5.14 -0.72
C LEU A 41 0.19 4.67 -1.59
N LEU A 42 -0.06 3.92 -2.67
CA LEU A 42 0.99 3.47 -3.59
C LEU A 42 1.75 4.65 -4.21
N GLN A 43 1.05 5.70 -4.62
CA GLN A 43 1.65 6.90 -5.21
C GLN A 43 2.60 7.64 -4.26
N THR A 44 2.48 7.44 -2.94
CA THR A 44 3.45 8.01 -1.99
C THR A 44 4.87 7.46 -2.15
N LEU A 45 5.02 6.28 -2.78
CA LEU A 45 6.31 5.64 -3.03
C LEU A 45 6.92 6.04 -4.37
N ASP A 46 6.13 6.58 -5.31
CA ASP A 46 6.58 6.93 -6.67
C ASP A 46 7.82 7.84 -6.69
N PRO A 47 7.93 8.90 -5.86
CA PRO A 47 9.13 9.74 -5.85
C PRO A 47 10.40 8.96 -5.48
N LEU A 48 10.29 8.01 -4.54
CA LEU A 48 11.42 7.19 -4.09
C LEU A 48 11.79 6.13 -5.13
N ILE A 49 10.79 5.48 -5.74
CA ILE A 49 11.01 4.49 -6.82
C ILE A 49 11.72 5.15 -8.01
N ASN A 50 11.25 6.33 -8.41
CA ASN A 50 11.86 7.09 -9.49
C ASN A 50 13.29 7.51 -9.15
N TYR A 51 13.52 7.94 -7.91
CA TYR A 51 14.85 8.32 -7.45
C TYR A 51 15.83 7.13 -7.46
N ASP A 52 15.43 5.99 -6.90
CA ASP A 52 16.25 4.77 -6.87
C ASP A 52 16.57 4.29 -8.29
N THR A 53 15.60 4.32 -9.20
CA THR A 53 15.81 3.93 -10.60
C THR A 53 16.86 4.82 -11.31
N GLN A 54 16.92 6.10 -10.94
CA GLN A 54 17.84 7.06 -11.55
C GLN A 54 19.23 7.08 -10.90
N HIS A 55 19.34 6.72 -9.62
CA HIS A 55 20.55 6.94 -8.81
C HIS A 55 21.11 5.68 -8.16
N ASP A 56 20.47 4.52 -8.30
CA ASP A 56 20.87 3.25 -7.69
C ASP A 56 21.08 3.36 -6.16
N ALA A 57 20.12 4.01 -5.49
CA ALA A 57 20.29 4.51 -4.11
C ALA A 57 19.70 3.61 -3.00
N ASP A 58 18.96 2.56 -3.35
CA ASP A 58 18.30 1.61 -2.43
C ASP A 58 17.48 2.25 -1.29
N LEU A 59 16.85 3.41 -1.53
CA LEU A 59 16.06 4.13 -0.54
C LEU A 59 14.76 3.40 -0.21
N VAL A 60 14.08 2.81 -1.19
CA VAL A 60 12.86 2.02 -0.98
C VAL A 60 13.16 0.79 -0.12
N HIS A 61 14.28 0.10 -0.38
CA HIS A 61 14.72 -1.03 0.45
C HIS A 61 15.01 -0.58 1.88
N THR A 62 15.74 0.52 2.04
CA THR A 62 16.06 1.10 3.36
C THR A 62 14.79 1.47 4.14
N LEU A 63 13.84 2.12 3.48
CA LEU A 63 12.54 2.47 4.06
C LEU A 63 11.78 1.22 4.49
N THR A 64 11.72 0.21 3.62
CA THR A 64 11.03 -1.06 3.88
C THR A 64 11.55 -1.72 5.15
N THR A 65 12.87 -1.88 5.25
CA THR A 65 13.51 -2.47 6.43
C THR A 65 13.28 -1.63 7.68
N PHE A 66 13.39 -0.30 7.58
CA PHE A 66 13.17 0.58 8.72
C PHE A 66 11.74 0.48 9.29
N VAL A 67 10.74 0.47 8.42
CA VAL A 67 9.34 0.33 8.81
C VAL A 67 9.06 -1.06 9.40
N GLN A 68 9.58 -2.12 8.79
CA GLN A 68 9.45 -3.50 9.27
C GLN A 68 10.09 -3.71 10.66
N LEU A 69 11.17 -3.00 10.95
CA LEU A 69 11.87 -3.02 12.24
C LEU A 69 11.35 -1.97 13.23
N GLY A 70 10.11 -1.49 13.03
CA GLY A 70 9.42 -0.62 13.97
C GLY A 70 9.97 0.80 14.06
N GLY A 71 10.78 1.24 13.10
CA GLY A 71 11.43 2.55 13.09
C GLY A 71 12.76 2.60 13.86
N SER A 72 13.42 1.46 14.06
CA SER A 72 14.73 1.41 14.71
C SER A 72 15.87 1.62 13.69
N SER A 73 16.54 2.78 13.73
CA SER A 73 17.71 3.03 12.86
C SER A 73 18.88 2.10 13.19
N VAL A 74 19.00 1.63 14.44
CA VAL A 74 20.05 0.69 14.86
C VAL A 74 19.79 -0.69 14.26
N ALA A 75 18.60 -1.23 14.44
CA ALA A 75 18.26 -2.55 13.88
C ALA A 75 18.28 -2.53 12.34
N THR A 76 17.90 -1.40 11.73
CA THR A 76 18.00 -1.20 10.27
C THR A 76 19.45 -1.21 9.80
N ALA A 77 20.34 -0.53 10.52
CA ALA A 77 21.76 -0.50 10.20
C ALA A 77 22.36 -1.92 10.27
N GLU A 78 22.04 -2.68 11.31
CA GLU A 78 22.47 -4.06 11.48
C GLU A 78 21.92 -4.96 10.35
N SER A 79 20.62 -4.87 10.06
CA SER A 79 19.95 -5.68 9.02
C SER A 79 20.50 -5.41 7.62
N LEU A 80 20.83 -4.15 7.31
CA LEU A 80 21.35 -3.73 6.00
C LEU A 80 22.88 -3.71 5.91
N PHE A 81 23.58 -4.11 6.97
CA PHE A 81 25.05 -4.00 7.07
C PHE A 81 25.57 -2.59 6.79
N LEU A 82 24.81 -1.58 7.21
CA LEU A 82 25.13 -0.17 7.05
C LEU A 82 25.64 0.42 8.36
N HIS A 83 26.40 1.51 8.28
CA HIS A 83 26.65 2.33 9.46
C HIS A 83 25.37 3.09 9.85
N ARG A 84 25.13 3.29 11.15
CA ARG A 84 23.95 4.04 11.65
C ARG A 84 23.78 5.40 10.99
N ASN A 85 24.88 6.14 10.79
CA ASN A 85 24.83 7.46 10.14
C ASN A 85 24.34 7.36 8.69
N SER A 86 24.66 6.28 7.98
CA SER A 86 24.17 6.05 6.61
C SER A 86 22.66 5.84 6.61
N VAL A 87 22.12 5.10 7.58
CA VAL A 87 20.66 4.96 7.74
C VAL A 87 20.01 6.31 8.04
N THR A 88 20.56 7.08 8.99
CA THR A 88 20.05 8.43 9.30
C THR A 88 20.05 9.34 8.07
N TYR A 89 21.13 9.32 7.29
CA TYR A 89 21.22 10.09 6.05
C TYR A 89 20.18 9.65 5.03
N ARG A 90 20.02 8.34 4.81
CA ARG A 90 19.02 7.80 3.89
C ARG A 90 17.60 8.16 4.31
N LEU A 91 17.28 8.12 5.62
CA LEU A 91 15.98 8.55 6.15
C LEU A 91 15.73 10.05 5.92
N GLN A 92 16.75 10.88 6.09
CA GLN A 92 16.64 12.30 5.75
C GLN A 92 16.41 12.49 4.25
N ARG A 93 17.15 11.75 3.42
CA ARG A 93 16.98 11.80 1.96
C ARG A 93 15.60 11.35 1.51
N ILE A 94 15.05 10.31 2.14
CA ILE A 94 13.68 9.85 1.92
C ILE A 94 12.68 10.96 2.24
N GLN A 95 12.85 11.65 3.37
CA GLN A 95 12.01 12.79 3.73
C GLN A 95 12.13 13.93 2.70
N ASP A 96 13.34 14.25 2.26
CA ASP A 96 13.56 15.34 1.30
C ASP A 96 12.91 15.06 -0.07
N ILE A 97 12.88 13.78 -0.49
CA ILE A 97 12.32 13.36 -1.78
C ILE A 97 10.79 13.18 -1.72
N SER A 98 10.30 12.51 -0.67
CA SER A 98 8.88 12.15 -0.56
C SER A 98 8.04 13.19 0.17
N GLY A 99 8.68 14.09 0.94
CA GLY A 99 7.99 14.97 1.89
C GLY A 99 7.50 14.25 3.15
N LEU A 100 7.75 12.94 3.29
CA LEU A 100 7.24 12.12 4.39
C LEU A 100 8.36 11.74 5.36
N ASP A 101 8.19 12.07 6.64
CA ASP A 101 9.13 11.65 7.68
C ASP A 101 8.75 10.27 8.23
N ALA A 102 9.49 9.22 7.81
CA ALA A 102 9.27 7.86 8.30
C ALA A 102 9.50 7.69 9.82
N ARG A 103 10.16 8.65 10.48
CA ARG A 103 10.36 8.64 11.93
C ARG A 103 9.09 9.02 12.67
N ASP A 104 8.18 9.78 12.05
CA ASP A 104 6.85 10.05 12.56
C ASP A 104 6.05 8.74 12.64
N PRO A 105 5.55 8.33 13.82
CA PRO A 105 4.79 7.10 13.97
C PRO A 105 3.52 7.01 13.10
N GLU A 106 2.81 8.12 12.88
CA GLU A 106 1.59 8.15 12.06
C GLU A 106 1.92 7.95 10.59
N LEU A 107 2.89 8.71 10.08
CA LEU A 107 3.34 8.58 8.69
C LEU A 107 3.99 7.22 8.46
N ARG A 108 4.71 6.67 9.44
CA ARG A 108 5.28 5.33 9.36
C ARG A 108 4.21 4.26 9.16
N ARG A 109 3.05 4.38 9.83
CA ARG A 109 1.93 3.44 9.63
C ARG A 109 1.35 3.53 8.22
N LEU A 110 1.25 4.74 7.67
CA LEU A 110 0.80 4.94 6.28
C LEU A 110 1.79 4.36 5.28
N LEU A 111 3.09 4.59 5.48
CA LEU A 111 4.16 4.01 4.66
C LEU A 111 4.18 2.48 4.75
N MET A 112 3.93 1.92 5.93
CA MET A 112 3.77 0.47 6.11
C MET A 112 2.61 -0.06 5.26
N ALA A 113 1.45 0.60 5.28
CA ALA A 113 0.31 0.21 4.46
C ALA A 113 0.61 0.33 2.96
N ALA A 114 1.26 1.41 2.52
CA ALA A 114 1.69 1.60 1.14
C ALA A 114 2.63 0.48 0.67
N LEU A 115 3.63 0.15 1.50
CA LEU A 115 4.57 -0.94 1.22
C LEU A 115 3.86 -2.29 1.15
N LEU A 116 2.95 -2.61 2.09
CA LEU A 116 2.15 -3.84 2.07
C LEU A 116 1.21 -3.94 0.85
N LEU A 117 0.72 -2.81 0.35
CA LEU A 117 -0.08 -2.78 -0.87
C LEU A 117 0.79 -2.99 -2.12
N ALA A 118 1.98 -2.39 -2.16
CA ALA A 118 2.98 -2.69 -3.18
C ALA A 118 3.38 -4.18 -3.12
N ASP A 119 3.34 -4.74 -1.91
CA ASP A 119 3.53 -6.14 -1.55
C ASP A 119 2.37 -7.07 -1.89
N GLN A 120 1.26 -6.63 -2.50
CA GLN A 120 0.24 -7.59 -2.98
C GLN A 120 0.77 -8.52 -4.09
N ARG A 121 2.01 -8.34 -4.53
CA ARG A 121 2.83 -9.37 -5.22
C ARG A 121 3.63 -10.30 -4.29
N LEU A 122 4.03 -9.88 -3.09
CA LEU A 122 4.70 -10.73 -2.08
C LEU A 122 3.96 -11.09 -0.77
N LEU A 123 2.61 -10.99 -0.76
CA LEU A 123 1.75 -11.85 0.09
C LEU A 123 2.00 -13.36 -0.07
N HIS A 124 2.68 -13.78 -1.16
CA HIS A 124 3.17 -15.14 -1.33
C HIS A 124 4.42 -15.46 -0.47
N GLU A 125 5.15 -14.43 0.03
CA GLU A 125 6.41 -14.57 0.76
C GLU A 125 6.30 -14.26 2.26
N ILE A 126 5.33 -13.47 2.73
CA ILE A 126 5.19 -13.17 4.17
C ILE A 126 4.91 -14.44 5.01
N GLY A 127 4.34 -15.50 4.41
CA GLY A 127 4.23 -16.83 5.02
C GLY A 127 5.57 -17.55 5.28
N ALA A 128 6.69 -17.03 4.79
CA ALA A 128 8.04 -17.57 4.96
C ALA A 128 8.86 -16.82 6.03
N VAL A 129 8.64 -15.52 6.24
CA VAL A 129 9.41 -14.72 7.19
C VAL A 129 8.96 -14.96 8.64
N THR A 130 7.67 -15.18 8.88
CA THR A 130 7.14 -15.54 10.22
C THR A 130 7.70 -16.87 10.75
N ARG A 131 8.29 -17.73 9.90
CA ARG A 131 8.93 -18.99 10.31
C ARG A 131 10.41 -18.87 10.70
N ARG A 132 11.08 -17.74 10.42
CA ARG A 132 12.52 -17.57 10.70
C ARG A 132 12.85 -16.87 12.02
N THR A 133 11.91 -16.19 12.66
CA THR A 133 12.13 -15.57 13.98
C THR A 133 11.87 -16.51 15.17
N ASN A 134 11.30 -17.69 14.94
CA ASN A 134 11.07 -18.72 15.97
C ASN A 134 12.24 -19.73 16.09
N TYR A 135 13.50 -19.29 16.09
CA TYR A 135 14.65 -20.14 16.45
C TYR A 135 15.80 -19.31 17.05
N ALA A 136 15.57 -18.67 18.19
CA ALA A 136 16.66 -18.11 19.00
C ALA A 136 16.21 -17.97 20.46
N GLY A 137 15.91 -19.09 21.13
CA GLY A 137 15.45 -19.01 22.52
C GLY A 137 15.34 -20.32 23.31
N GLU A 138 15.90 -21.44 22.86
CA GLU A 138 16.09 -22.61 23.73
C GLU A 138 17.57 -22.74 24.08
N ARG A 139 17.99 -22.14 25.20
CA ARG A 139 19.21 -22.56 25.89
C ARG A 139 18.83 -23.59 26.95
N LYS A 140 19.24 -24.82 26.69
CA LYS A 140 19.21 -25.96 27.61
C LYS A 140 19.99 -25.64 28.90
N LYS A 141 19.52 -26.29 29.97
CA LYS A 141 20.11 -26.39 31.31
C LYS A 141 21.61 -26.67 31.30
#